data_AF-A0A1V2ATN4-F1
#
_entry.id   AF-A0A1V2ATN4-F1
#
_cell.length_a   1.000
_cell.length_b   1.000
_cell.length_c   1.000
_cell.angle_alpha   90.00
_cell.angle_beta   90.00
_cell.angle_gamma   90.00
#
_symmetry.space_group_name_H-M   'P 1'
#
loop_
_entity.id
_entity.type
_entity.pdbx_description
1 polymer ?
#
loop_
_entity_poly.entity_id
_entity_poly.type
_entity_poly.pdbx_seq_one_letter_code
_entity_poly.pdbx_strand_id
1 'polypeptide(L)'
;AMLTSSFAFAQDETEASVSPATTWGGSADAYYKYDFSKQMNGLTSFTNSQDSFELGMASIQAAHTFGKASVFVDLGFGKRAGEFSYNETTDKDITAKFLIKQLFFTYQVSDEFKVVAGSFGTHIGYEVLDAISNKNYSMSYAFSYG
;
A
#
# COMPACT_ATOMS: atom_id res chain seq x y z
N ALA A 1 -0.95 21.71 71.76
CA ALA A 1 -0.31 21.61 70.44
C ALA A 1 -0.80 20.33 69.79
N MET A 2 -1.53 20.41 68.67
CA MET A 2 -2.08 19.24 67.98
C MET A 2 -1.14 18.88 66.84
N LEU A 3 -0.58 17.67 66.87
CA LEU A 3 0.32 17.16 65.85
C LEU A 3 -0.52 16.52 64.74
N THR A 4 -0.56 17.14 63.57
CA THR A 4 -1.27 16.60 62.40
C THR A 4 -0.24 15.89 61.52
N SER A 5 -0.37 14.57 61.37
CA SER A 5 0.44 13.77 60.45
C SER A 5 -0.35 13.49 59.18
N SER A 6 0.17 13.93 58.04
CA SER A 6 -0.39 13.63 56.71
C SER A 6 0.37 12.46 56.11
N PHE A 7 -0.35 11.38 55.78
CA PHE A 7 0.21 10.26 55.02
C PHE A 7 -0.08 10.50 53.53
N ALA A 8 0.97 10.60 52.71
CA ALA A 8 0.85 10.67 51.26
C ALA A 8 1.06 9.25 50.70
N PHE A 9 0.06 8.73 50.01
CA PHE A 9 0.20 7.54 49.17
C PHE A 9 0.48 8.03 47.74
N ALA A 10 1.66 7.71 47.21
CA ALA A 10 1.90 7.85 45.78
C ALA A 10 1.02 6.81 45.07
N GLN A 11 0.05 7.26 44.26
CA GLN A 11 -0.61 6.38 43.31
C GLN A 11 0.44 6.05 42.25
N ASP A 12 0.89 4.80 42.22
CA ASP A 12 1.61 4.25 41.08
C ASP A 12 0.57 4.18 39.95
N GLU A 13 0.44 5.26 39.17
CA GLU A 13 -0.27 5.21 37.90
C GLU A 13 0.51 4.22 37.04
N THR A 14 0.07 2.97 37.06
CA THR A 14 0.38 2.04 35.98
C THR A 14 -0.21 2.70 34.75
N GLU A 15 0.60 3.44 33.99
CA GLU A 15 0.22 3.93 32.66
C GLU A 15 -0.35 2.73 31.93
N ALA A 16 -1.68 2.71 31.76
CA ALA A 16 -2.33 1.68 30.98
C ALA A 16 -1.67 1.75 29.61
N SER A 17 -0.86 0.75 29.26
CA SER A 17 -0.16 0.72 27.99
C SER A 17 -1.22 0.83 26.90
N VAL A 18 -1.26 1.99 26.23
CA VAL A 18 -2.21 2.21 25.15
C VAL A 18 -1.89 1.13 24.13
N SER A 19 -2.81 0.20 23.93
CA SER A 19 -2.62 -0.88 22.96
C SER A 19 -2.27 -0.24 21.62
N PRO A 20 -1.22 -0.72 20.93
CA PRO A 20 -0.81 -0.08 19.68
C PRO A 20 -1.99 -0.01 18.71
N ALA A 21 -2.31 1.19 18.24
CA ALA A 21 -3.40 1.36 17.30
C ALA A 21 -2.95 0.89 15.91
N THR A 22 -3.80 0.11 15.23
CA THR A 22 -3.62 -0.13 13.80
C THR A 22 -3.79 1.18 13.05
N THR A 23 -2.80 1.55 12.25
CA THR A 23 -2.89 2.68 11.33
C THR A 23 -3.43 2.21 10.00
N TRP A 24 -4.32 3.00 9.41
CA TRP A 24 -4.96 2.72 8.13
C TRP A 24 -4.63 3.81 7.13
N GLY A 25 -4.44 3.41 5.88
CA GLY A 25 -4.24 4.28 4.75
C GLY A 25 -4.91 3.71 3.51
N GLY A 26 -4.76 4.38 2.38
CA GLY A 26 -5.33 3.92 1.14
C GLY A 26 -5.36 5.01 0.08
N SER A 27 -5.78 4.62 -1.11
CA SER A 27 -5.92 5.51 -2.26
C SER A 27 -7.05 5.06 -3.15
N ALA A 28 -7.56 5.95 -4.01
CA ALA A 28 -8.42 5.56 -5.10
C ALA A 28 -8.17 6.49 -6.28
N ASP A 29 -8.25 5.96 -7.50
CA ASP A 29 -8.09 6.74 -8.71
C ASP A 29 -9.14 6.44 -9.78
N ALA A 30 -9.47 7.47 -10.55
CA ALA A 30 -10.30 7.41 -11.74
C ALA A 30 -9.76 8.42 -12.76
N TYR A 31 -9.93 8.12 -14.04
CA TYR A 31 -9.41 8.97 -15.12
C TYR A 31 -10.27 8.86 -16.38
N TYR A 32 -10.18 9.86 -17.25
CA TYR A 32 -10.71 9.80 -18.61
C TYR A 32 -9.55 9.89 -19.59
N LYS A 33 -9.52 9.02 -20.60
CA LYS A 33 -8.47 9.01 -21.62
C LYS A 33 -9.08 9.20 -23.00
N TYR A 34 -8.51 10.12 -23.78
CA TYR A 34 -8.85 10.33 -25.19
C TYR A 34 -7.58 10.47 -26.03
N ASP A 35 -7.43 9.59 -27.02
CA ASP A 35 -6.38 9.62 -28.03
C ASP A 35 -6.90 10.28 -29.30
N PHE A 36 -6.30 11.41 -29.67
CA PHE A 36 -6.65 12.18 -30.86
C PHE A 36 -6.37 11.46 -32.17
N SER A 37 -5.46 10.47 -32.18
CA SER A 37 -5.21 9.61 -33.35
C SER A 37 -6.35 8.62 -33.61
N LYS A 38 -7.24 8.42 -32.62
CA LYS A 38 -8.36 7.45 -32.64
C LYS A 38 -7.92 6.01 -32.92
N GLN A 39 -6.65 5.70 -32.68
CA GLN A 39 -6.09 4.35 -32.78
C GLN A 39 -5.85 3.80 -31.38
N MET A 40 -6.11 2.51 -31.18
CA MET A 40 -5.71 1.83 -29.95
C MET A 40 -4.20 1.55 -30.00
N ASN A 41 -3.40 2.37 -29.33
CA ASN A 41 -1.94 2.28 -29.27
C ASN A 41 -1.42 1.84 -27.87
N GLY A 42 -2.30 1.25 -27.06
CA GLY A 42 -1.95 0.78 -25.72
C GLY A 42 -1.03 -0.45 -25.78
N LEU A 43 0.28 -0.22 -25.81
CA LEU A 43 1.29 -1.30 -25.86
C LEU A 43 1.97 -1.53 -24.50
N THR A 44 1.51 -0.87 -23.45
CA THR A 44 2.11 -0.93 -22.10
C THR A 44 1.03 -0.92 -21.03
N SER A 45 1.37 -1.31 -19.80
CA SER A 45 0.46 -1.31 -18.65
C SER A 45 -0.23 0.04 -18.50
N PHE A 46 -1.52 0.01 -18.18
CA PHE A 46 -2.38 1.16 -17.91
C PHE A 46 -2.71 2.05 -19.11
N THR A 47 -2.24 1.69 -20.30
CA THR A 47 -2.49 2.48 -21.52
C THR A 47 -3.67 1.97 -22.36
N ASN A 48 -4.30 0.86 -21.96
CA ASN A 48 -5.39 0.17 -22.68
C ASN A 48 -6.78 0.80 -22.43
N SER A 49 -6.91 2.10 -22.69
CA SER A 49 -8.18 2.82 -22.70
C SER A 49 -8.21 3.87 -23.81
N GLN A 50 -9.39 4.12 -24.37
CA GLN A 50 -9.59 5.09 -25.44
C GLN A 50 -11.02 5.60 -25.44
N ASP A 51 -11.17 6.93 -25.42
CA ASP A 51 -12.45 7.62 -25.36
C ASP A 51 -13.36 7.03 -24.27
N SER A 52 -12.78 6.82 -23.09
CA SER A 52 -13.43 6.10 -21.99
C SER A 52 -13.07 6.69 -20.63
N PHE A 53 -14.04 6.61 -19.73
CA PHE A 53 -13.87 6.88 -18.31
C PHE A 53 -13.56 5.56 -17.59
N GLU A 54 -12.51 5.56 -16.78
CA GLU A 54 -11.94 4.38 -16.15
C GLU A 54 -11.87 4.58 -14.64
N LEU A 55 -12.23 3.53 -13.91
CA LEU A 55 -11.87 3.39 -12.50
C LEU A 55 -10.58 2.57 -12.44
N GLY A 56 -9.47 3.20 -12.02
CA GLY A 56 -8.15 2.59 -12.07
C GLY A 56 -7.97 1.54 -10.98
N MET A 57 -7.69 1.98 -9.76
CA MET A 57 -7.56 1.14 -8.59
C MET A 57 -7.94 1.86 -7.31
N ALA A 58 -8.53 1.13 -6.38
CA ALA A 58 -8.60 1.50 -4.98
C ALA A 58 -7.62 0.66 -4.17
N SER A 59 -6.98 1.24 -3.15
CA SER A 59 -6.11 0.54 -2.23
C SER A 59 -6.48 0.78 -0.77
N ILE A 60 -6.26 -0.23 0.05
CA ILE A 60 -6.38 -0.16 1.50
C ILE A 60 -5.08 -0.67 2.10
N GLN A 61 -4.51 0.14 2.98
CA GLN A 61 -3.27 -0.13 3.69
C GLN A 61 -3.57 -0.26 5.18
N ALA A 62 -2.89 -1.20 5.84
CA ALA A 62 -2.90 -1.31 7.28
C ALA A 62 -1.50 -1.60 7.79
N ALA A 63 -1.10 -0.87 8.83
CA ALA A 63 0.14 -1.11 9.56
C ALA A 63 -0.16 -1.27 11.04
N HIS A 64 0.40 -2.30 11.66
CA HIS A 64 0.26 -2.55 13.08
C HIS A 64 1.61 -2.93 13.67
N THR A 65 1.95 -2.34 14.81
CA THR A 65 3.20 -2.58 15.52
C THR A 65 2.89 -3.12 16.91
N PHE A 66 3.47 -4.26 17.27
CA PHE A 66 3.35 -4.82 18.60
C PHE A 66 4.75 -5.06 19.18
N GLY A 67 5.15 -4.21 20.13
CA GLY A 67 6.50 -4.22 20.68
C GLY A 67 7.55 -4.03 19.58
N LYS A 68 8.42 -5.04 19.40
CA LYS A 68 9.49 -5.04 18.38
C LYS A 68 9.05 -5.55 17.00
N ALA A 69 7.86 -6.14 16.90
CA ALA A 69 7.33 -6.70 15.66
C ALA A 69 6.37 -5.72 14.99
N SER A 70 6.36 -5.67 13.67
CA SER A 70 5.37 -4.91 12.89
C SER A 70 4.92 -5.70 11.67
N VAL A 71 3.68 -5.50 11.26
CA VAL A 71 3.13 -6.02 10.01
C VAL A 71 2.58 -4.88 9.19
N PHE A 72 2.81 -4.95 7.88
CA PHE A 72 2.24 -4.04 6.90
C PHE A 72 1.56 -4.85 5.79
N VAL A 73 0.38 -4.42 5.39
CA VAL A 73 -0.35 -4.97 4.25
C VAL A 73 -0.91 -3.83 3.39
N ASP A 74 -0.80 -3.98 2.08
CA ASP A 74 -1.39 -3.09 1.09
C ASP A 74 -2.15 -3.90 0.04
N LEU A 75 -3.46 -3.71 -0.01
CA LEU A 75 -4.39 -4.44 -0.86
C LEU A 75 -4.90 -3.52 -1.97
N GLY A 76 -4.78 -3.95 -3.23
CA GLY A 76 -5.26 -3.23 -4.41
C GLY A 76 -6.47 -3.91 -5.05
N PHE A 77 -7.41 -3.11 -5.53
CA PHE A 77 -8.65 -3.55 -6.17
C PHE A 77 -8.91 -2.72 -7.42
N GLY A 78 -9.13 -3.36 -8.57
CA GLY A 78 -9.56 -2.67 -9.79
C GLY A 78 -8.87 -3.18 -11.04
N LYS A 79 -9.07 -2.45 -12.14
CA LYS A 79 -8.50 -2.77 -13.45
C LYS A 79 -6.97 -2.74 -13.40
N ARG A 80 -6.42 -1.71 -12.76
CA ARG A 80 -4.97 -1.50 -12.61
C ARG A 80 -4.30 -2.62 -11.84
N ALA A 81 -4.95 -3.14 -10.79
CA ALA A 81 -4.48 -4.29 -10.04
C ALA A 81 -4.37 -5.53 -10.95
N GLY A 82 -5.38 -5.77 -11.79
CA GLY A 82 -5.36 -6.87 -12.76
C GLY A 82 -4.31 -6.74 -13.84
N GLU A 83 -4.08 -5.53 -14.35
CA GLU A 83 -3.04 -5.25 -15.35
C GLU A 83 -1.62 -5.38 -14.78
N PHE A 84 -1.45 -5.26 -13.46
CA PHE A 84 -0.16 -5.43 -12.79
C PHE A 84 0.15 -6.90 -12.43
N SER A 85 -0.86 -7.72 -12.18
CA SER A 85 -0.74 -9.17 -11.93
C SER A 85 -0.53 -10.01 -13.21
N TYR A 86 0.12 -9.46 -14.24
CA TYR A 86 0.24 -10.09 -15.57
C TYR A 86 0.96 -11.46 -15.55
N ASN A 87 1.79 -11.72 -14.53
CA ASN A 87 2.48 -13.00 -14.34
C ASN A 87 1.70 -14.02 -13.51
N GLU A 88 0.59 -13.63 -12.87
CA GLU A 88 -0.08 -14.44 -11.82
C GLU A 88 -1.36 -15.12 -12.31
N THR A 89 -2.01 -14.63 -13.37
CA THR A 89 -3.24 -15.24 -13.90
C THR A 89 -3.23 -15.42 -15.42
N THR A 90 -3.37 -16.67 -15.89
CA THR A 90 -3.55 -17.03 -17.31
C THR A 90 -4.90 -16.56 -17.87
N ASP A 91 -5.89 -16.34 -17.00
CA ASP A 91 -7.19 -15.78 -17.37
C ASP A 91 -7.09 -14.28 -17.59
N LYS A 92 -6.97 -13.93 -18.87
CA LYS A 92 -6.87 -12.57 -19.42
C LYS A 92 -8.11 -11.71 -19.27
N ASP A 93 -9.13 -12.16 -18.53
CA ASP A 93 -10.27 -11.30 -18.22
C ASP A 93 -9.81 -10.21 -17.23
N ILE A 94 -9.63 -9.00 -17.77
CA ILE A 94 -9.26 -7.75 -17.07
C ILE A 94 -10.48 -7.22 -16.27
N THR A 95 -11.30 -8.12 -15.71
CA THR A 95 -12.38 -7.75 -14.81
C THR A 95 -11.77 -7.46 -13.43
N ALA A 96 -12.21 -6.37 -12.77
CA ALA A 96 -11.64 -5.84 -11.52
C ALA A 96 -11.00 -6.91 -10.62
N LYS A 97 -9.66 -6.91 -10.55
CA LYS A 97 -8.91 -7.92 -9.82
C LYS A 97 -8.48 -7.41 -8.46
N PHE A 98 -8.24 -8.36 -7.57
CA PHE A 98 -7.62 -8.17 -6.27
C PHE A 98 -6.13 -8.46 -6.39
N LEU A 99 -5.30 -7.65 -5.74
CA LEU A 99 -3.85 -7.82 -5.67
C LEU A 99 -3.36 -7.53 -4.25
N ILE A 100 -2.50 -8.40 -3.71
CA ILE A 100 -1.70 -8.08 -2.53
C ILE A 100 -0.47 -7.33 -3.03
N LYS A 101 -0.51 -5.99 -2.98
CA LYS A 101 0.58 -5.15 -3.50
C LYS A 101 1.84 -5.32 -2.65
N GLN A 102 1.67 -5.34 -1.33
CA GLN A 102 2.75 -5.56 -0.37
C GLN A 102 2.21 -6.31 0.85
N LEU A 103 3.01 -7.24 1.37
CA LEU A 103 2.77 -7.91 2.64
C LEU A 103 4.11 -8.28 3.24
N PHE A 104 4.50 -7.58 4.30
CA PHE A 104 5.76 -7.85 4.97
C PHE A 104 5.67 -7.67 6.47
N PHE A 105 6.58 -8.35 7.15
CA PHE A 105 6.78 -8.30 8.58
C PHE A 105 8.14 -7.68 8.85
N THR A 106 8.21 -6.83 9.87
CA THR A 106 9.46 -6.24 10.36
C THR A 106 9.67 -6.66 11.80
N TYR A 107 10.91 -6.99 12.16
CA TYR A 107 11.31 -7.24 13.54
C TYR A 107 12.56 -6.42 13.88
N GLN A 108 12.45 -5.56 14.90
CA GLN A 108 13.57 -4.80 15.46
C GLN A 108 14.40 -5.70 16.37
N VAL A 109 15.60 -6.08 15.92
CA VAL A 109 16.53 -6.88 16.74
C VAL A 109 17.23 -5.95 17.74
N SER A 110 17.67 -4.77 17.27
CA SER A 110 18.22 -3.67 18.08
C SER A 110 17.75 -2.32 17.52
N ASP A 111 18.18 -1.21 18.13
CA ASP A 111 17.84 0.14 17.66
C ASP A 111 18.45 0.44 16.27
N GLU A 112 19.54 -0.24 15.91
CA GLU A 112 20.26 -0.06 14.64
C GLU A 112 19.99 -1.19 13.63
N PHE A 113 19.47 -2.33 14.07
CA PHE A 113 19.31 -3.52 13.22
C PHE A 113 17.88 -4.04 13.20
N LYS A 114 17.33 -4.14 11.99
CA LYS A 114 16.00 -4.68 11.72
C LYS A 114 16.00 -5.69 10.59
N VAL A 115 15.15 -6.69 10.73
CA VAL A 115 14.91 -7.72 9.71
C VAL A 115 13.53 -7.50 9.13
N VAL A 116 13.45 -7.50 7.80
CA VAL A 116 12.20 -7.41 7.05
C VAL A 116 12.05 -8.68 6.22
N ALA A 117 10.88 -9.31 6.28
CA ALA A 117 10.57 -10.52 5.54
C ALA A 117 9.17 -10.44 4.91
N GLY A 118 9.05 -10.88 3.66
CA GLY A 118 7.80 -10.86 2.90
C GLY A 118 7.97 -10.22 1.52
N SER A 119 6.88 -9.74 0.95
CA SER A 119 6.85 -9.01 -0.31
C SER A 119 6.77 -7.51 -0.04
N PHE A 120 7.70 -6.75 -0.61
CA PHE A 120 7.78 -5.31 -0.49
C PHE A 120 8.24 -4.70 -1.82
N GLY A 121 7.85 -3.44 -2.05
CA GLY A 121 8.25 -2.72 -3.26
C GLY A 121 9.77 -2.51 -3.35
N THR A 122 10.27 -2.39 -4.57
CA THR A 122 11.69 -2.04 -4.78
C THR A 122 11.94 -0.61 -4.30
N HIS A 123 13.10 -0.38 -3.70
CA HIS A 123 13.52 0.96 -3.27
C HIS A 123 13.99 1.84 -4.44
N ILE A 124 14.27 1.22 -5.58
CA ILE A 124 14.77 1.87 -6.80
C ILE A 124 13.75 1.61 -7.90
N GLY A 125 13.28 2.70 -8.52
CA GLY A 125 12.33 2.67 -9.62
C GLY A 125 11.39 3.88 -9.59
N TYR A 126 11.24 4.56 -10.73
CA TYR A 126 10.29 5.66 -10.90
C TYR A 126 8.93 5.21 -11.44
N GLU A 127 8.85 3.96 -11.90
CA GLU A 127 7.66 3.38 -12.46
C GLU A 127 6.97 2.54 -11.41
N VAL A 128 5.78 2.98 -11.02
CA VAL A 128 5.06 2.41 -9.88
C VAL A 128 3.61 2.11 -10.24
N LEU A 129 3.08 1.12 -9.53
CA LEU A 129 1.68 0.71 -9.65
C LEU A 129 0.74 1.84 -9.20
N ASP A 130 0.97 2.46 -8.05
CA ASP A 130 0.01 3.42 -7.50
C ASP A 130 -0.12 4.69 -8.35
N ALA A 131 -1.36 5.04 -8.73
CA ALA A 131 -1.64 6.18 -9.59
C ALA A 131 -1.19 7.52 -8.97
N ILE A 132 -1.27 7.65 -7.64
CA ILE A 132 -0.79 8.84 -6.90
C ILE A 132 0.68 9.15 -7.24
N SER A 133 1.48 8.11 -7.44
CA SER A 133 2.90 8.23 -7.73
C SER A 133 3.23 7.98 -9.21
N ASN A 134 2.24 7.63 -10.04
CA ASN A 134 2.37 7.43 -11.48
C ASN A 134 1.52 8.46 -12.27
N LYS A 135 2.08 9.66 -12.42
CA LYS A 135 1.41 10.79 -13.09
C LYS A 135 1.10 10.56 -14.56
N ASN A 136 1.85 9.67 -15.22
CA ASN A 136 1.71 9.41 -16.66
C ASN A 136 0.65 8.34 -16.95
N TYR A 137 0.12 7.66 -15.91
CA TYR A 137 -0.83 6.56 -16.07
C TYR A 137 -0.35 5.50 -17.06
N SER A 138 0.95 5.23 -17.06
CA SER A 138 1.60 4.26 -17.95
C SER A 138 2.85 3.66 -17.29
N MET A 139 3.36 2.58 -17.87
CA MET A 139 4.69 2.04 -17.56
C MET A 139 5.46 1.83 -18.86
N SER A 140 6.76 1.63 -18.77
CA SER A 140 7.63 1.31 -19.88
C SER A 140 7.44 -0.15 -20.29
N TYR A 141 7.83 -0.44 -21.53
CA TYR A 141 7.75 -1.80 -22.07
C TYR A 141 8.56 -2.81 -21.24
N ALA A 142 9.71 -2.40 -20.71
CA ALA A 142 10.54 -3.24 -19.86
C ALA A 142 9.86 -3.58 -18.53
N PHE A 143 8.99 -2.71 -18.01
CA PHE A 143 8.22 -3.02 -16.81
C PHE A 143 6.97 -3.84 -17.15
N SER A 144 6.31 -3.56 -18.27
CA SER A 144 5.11 -4.29 -18.67
C SER A 144 5.34 -5.74 -19.10
N TYR A 145 6.56 -6.09 -19.52
CA TYR A 145 6.88 -7.40 -20.09
C TYR A 145 8.22 -8.00 -19.62
N GLY A 146 8.93 -7.33 -18.72
CA GLY A 146 10.17 -7.83 -18.13
C GLY A 146 9.96 -8.77 -16.95
#